data_AF-G0NQI5-F1
#
_entry.id   AF-G0NQI5-F1
#
_cell.length_a   1.000
_cell.length_b   1.000
_cell.length_c   1.000
_cell.angle_alpha   90.00
_cell.angle_beta   90.00
_cell.angle_gamma   90.00
#
_symmetry.space_group_name_H-M   'P 1'
#
loop_
_entity.id
_entity.type
_entity.pdbx_description
1 polymer ?
#
loop_
_entity_poly.entity_id
_entity_poly.type
_entity_poly.pdbx_seq_one_letter_code
_entity_poly.pdbx_strand_id
1 'polypeptide(L)'
;MRFLTVLLLLSTCFYASTLAGPRMRSLPSGFVYYVLSNQLHALEGAVKTQNKVIFTKIYDAGANDEKVIEEAMNHWKGYRFKARKAAFSVGTINQIIGQYQIETPLKEKDNSIYPITLVRDSLSPTGWKIKRMG
;
A
#
# COMPACT_ATOMS: atom_id res chain seq x y z
N MET A 1 -37.73 18.90 -21.95
CA MET A 1 -36.26 18.86 -21.87
C MET A 1 -35.72 18.98 -20.44
N ARG A 2 -36.30 18.28 -19.45
CA ARG A 2 -35.86 18.37 -18.03
C ARG A 2 -35.47 17.03 -17.40
N PHE A 3 -35.75 15.90 -18.07
CA PHE A 3 -35.41 14.56 -17.57
C PHE A 3 -34.01 14.10 -18.01
N LEU A 4 -33.54 14.53 -19.19
CA LEU A 4 -32.23 14.15 -19.74
C LEU A 4 -31.06 14.70 -18.90
N THR A 5 -31.21 15.91 -18.36
CA THR A 5 -30.21 16.57 -17.52
C THR A 5 -30.05 15.92 -16.15
N VAL A 6 -31.15 15.44 -15.56
CA VAL A 6 -31.11 14.75 -14.25
C VAL A 6 -30.43 13.38 -14.37
N LEU A 7 -30.66 12.65 -15.47
CA LEU A 7 -30.04 11.34 -15.70
C LEU A 7 -28.51 11.45 -15.91
N LEU A 8 -28.05 12.50 -16.58
CA LEU A 8 -26.62 12.82 -16.79
C LEU A 8 -25.91 13.25 -15.50
N LEU A 9 -26.62 13.93 -14.59
CA LEU A 9 -26.10 14.26 -13.26
C LEU A 9 -26.00 13.03 -12.35
N LEU A 10 -26.93 12.08 -12.45
CA LEU A 10 -26.86 10.83 -11.69
C LEU A 10 -25.72 9.92 -12.16
N SER A 11 -25.45 9.83 -13.47
CA SER A 11 -24.34 9.00 -13.98
C SER A 11 -22.97 9.53 -13.55
N THR A 12 -22.77 10.85 -13.54
CA THR A 12 -21.52 11.47 -13.09
C THR A 12 -21.23 11.28 -11.60
N CYS A 13 -22.25 11.25 -10.75
CA CYS A 13 -22.11 10.94 -9.31
C CYS A 13 -21.68 9.48 -9.05
N PHE A 14 -22.18 8.52 -9.83
CA PHE A 14 -21.79 7.12 -9.69
C PHE A 14 -20.34 6.85 -10.15
N TYR A 15 -19.86 7.51 -11.20
CA TYR A 15 -18.47 7.39 -11.65
C TYR A 15 -17.45 8.12 -10.75
N ALA A 16 -17.84 9.20 -10.07
CA ALA A 16 -16.95 9.86 -9.10
C ALA A 16 -16.70 9.00 -7.85
N SER A 17 -17.59 8.06 -7.56
CA SER A 17 -17.48 7.15 -6.40
C SER A 17 -16.46 6.03 -6.61
N THR A 18 -16.16 5.67 -7.85
CA THR A 18 -15.20 4.59 -8.19
C THR A 18 -13.76 5.10 -8.33
N LEU A 19 -13.56 6.39 -8.56
CA LEU A 19 -12.25 7.06 -8.53
C LEU A 19 -11.83 7.51 -7.12
N ALA A 20 -12.76 7.52 -6.17
CA ALA A 20 -12.44 7.75 -4.78
C ALA A 20 -11.70 6.52 -4.23
N GLY A 21 -10.37 6.61 -4.24
CA GLY A 21 -9.51 5.71 -3.49
C GLY A 21 -10.05 5.53 -2.07
N PRO A 22 -9.78 4.38 -1.43
CA PRO A 22 -10.47 3.99 -0.23
C PRO A 22 -10.35 5.09 0.85
N ARG A 23 -11.50 5.58 1.32
CA ARG A 23 -11.58 6.74 2.21
C ARG A 23 -10.92 6.40 3.54
N MET A 24 -9.94 7.20 3.98
CA MET A 24 -9.46 7.17 5.36
C MET A 24 -10.50 7.85 6.26
N ARG A 25 -11.07 7.13 7.24
CA ARG A 25 -11.72 7.78 8.40
C ARG A 25 -10.83 7.66 9.62
N SER A 26 -10.85 8.73 10.40
CA SER A 26 -10.34 8.87 11.77
C SER A 26 -8.82 8.99 11.94
N LEU A 27 -8.48 9.71 13.01
CA LEU A 27 -7.13 10.14 13.41
C LEU A 27 -6.08 9.05 13.18
N PRO A 28 -4.88 9.39 12.65
CA PRO A 28 -3.79 8.44 12.56
C PRO A 28 -3.48 7.93 13.97
N SER A 29 -3.83 6.67 14.26
CA SER A 29 -3.35 6.04 15.48
C SER A 29 -1.84 5.82 15.33
N GLY A 30 -1.07 6.20 16.35
CA GLY A 30 0.38 5.97 16.34
C GLY A 30 0.69 4.50 16.04
N PHE A 31 -0.12 3.57 16.55
CA PHE A 31 -0.05 2.14 16.25
C PHE A 31 -0.06 1.84 14.75
N VAL A 32 -1.06 2.33 14.00
CA VAL A 32 -1.20 2.02 12.57
C VAL A 32 -0.05 2.61 11.75
N TYR A 33 0.45 3.79 12.15
CA TYR A 33 1.66 4.36 11.57
C TYR A 33 2.89 3.46 11.81
N TYR A 34 3.08 2.99 13.05
CA TYR A 34 4.17 2.06 13.39
C TYR A 34 4.08 0.75 12.62
N VAL A 35 2.88 0.17 12.45
CA VAL A 35 2.68 -1.04 11.64
C VAL A 35 3.14 -0.82 10.20
N LEU A 36 2.75 0.29 9.57
CA LEU A 36 3.19 0.63 8.22
C LEU A 36 4.70 0.81 8.16
N SER A 37 5.28 1.60 9.07
CA SER A 37 6.73 1.85 9.11
C SER A 37 7.52 0.54 9.24
N ASN A 38 7.06 -0.38 10.10
CA ASN A 38 7.70 -1.66 10.31
C ASN A 38 7.59 -2.56 9.07
N GLN A 39 6.45 -2.56 8.36
CA GLN A 39 6.35 -3.34 7.11
C GLN A 39 7.29 -2.82 6.03
N LEU A 40 7.36 -1.50 5.85
CA LEU A 40 8.26 -0.88 4.89
C LEU A 40 9.72 -1.23 5.22
N HIS A 41 10.11 -1.11 6.49
CA HIS A 41 11.46 -1.46 6.92
C HIS A 41 11.77 -2.96 6.72
N ALA A 42 10.82 -3.84 7.03
CA ALA A 42 10.99 -5.27 6.87
C ALA A 42 11.04 -5.68 5.38
N LEU A 43 10.30 -4.99 4.51
CA LEU A 43 10.41 -5.12 3.05
C LEU A 43 11.82 -4.75 2.57
N GLU A 44 12.36 -3.60 3.00
CA GLU A 44 13.74 -3.22 2.67
C GLU A 44 14.74 -4.28 3.10
N GLY A 45 14.58 -4.79 4.34
CA GLY A 45 15.43 -5.84 4.88
C GLY A 45 15.39 -7.09 4.01
N ALA A 46 14.18 -7.59 3.70
CA ALA A 46 13.99 -8.78 2.88
C ALA A 46 14.62 -8.65 1.48
N VAL A 47 14.49 -7.49 0.85
CA VAL A 47 15.09 -7.19 -0.46
C VAL A 47 16.62 -7.10 -0.36
N LYS A 48 17.15 -6.38 0.63
CA LYS A 48 18.60 -6.22 0.84
C LYS A 48 19.29 -7.56 1.11
N THR A 49 18.66 -8.43 1.88
CA THR A 49 19.20 -9.77 2.21
C THR A 49 18.82 -10.84 1.18
N GLN A 50 18.11 -10.49 0.10
CA GLN A 50 17.58 -11.43 -0.89
C GLN A 50 16.79 -12.60 -0.27
N ASN A 51 16.09 -12.36 0.84
CA ASN A 51 15.35 -13.41 1.55
C ASN A 51 13.93 -13.55 0.98
N LYS A 52 13.77 -14.42 -0.03
CA LYS A 52 12.48 -14.70 -0.70
C LYS A 52 11.38 -15.15 0.27
N VAL A 53 11.73 -15.89 1.33
CA VAL A 53 10.77 -16.41 2.30
C VAL A 53 10.16 -15.28 3.14
N ILE A 54 10.99 -14.36 3.64
CA ILE A 54 10.50 -13.21 4.39
C ILE A 54 9.77 -12.23 3.46
N PHE A 55 10.29 -12.04 2.25
CA PHE A 55 9.69 -11.16 1.25
C PHE A 55 8.24 -11.55 0.94
N THR A 56 7.97 -12.82 0.63
CA THR A 56 6.62 -13.31 0.29
C THR A 56 5.64 -13.30 1.47
N LYS A 57 6.15 -13.29 2.71
CA LYS A 57 5.33 -13.12 3.91
C LYS A 57 4.94 -11.66 4.17
N ILE A 58 5.78 -10.71 3.76
CA ILE A 58 5.55 -9.27 3.99
C ILE A 58 4.88 -8.61 2.79
N TYR A 59 5.15 -9.06 1.57
CA TYR A 59 4.70 -8.44 0.33
C TYR A 59 3.99 -9.46 -0.56
N ASP A 60 2.80 -9.09 -1.02
CA ASP A 60 2.06 -9.83 -2.03
C ASP A 60 2.53 -9.42 -3.43
N ALA A 61 3.37 -10.25 -4.05
CA ALA A 61 3.83 -10.05 -5.42
C ALA A 61 2.75 -10.34 -6.48
N GLY A 62 1.54 -10.76 -6.09
CA GLY A 62 0.44 -11.08 -6.99
C GLY A 62 0.52 -12.48 -7.62
N ALA A 63 1.66 -13.16 -7.47
CA ALA A 63 1.86 -14.55 -7.89
C ALA A 63 2.82 -15.28 -6.94
N ASN A 64 2.71 -16.62 -6.94
CA ASN A 64 3.64 -17.50 -6.22
C ASN A 64 4.78 -18.02 -7.13
N ASP A 65 4.84 -17.56 -8.38
CA ASP A 65 5.91 -17.91 -9.30
C ASP A 65 7.23 -17.26 -8.85
N GLU A 66 8.29 -18.08 -8.78
CA GLU A 66 9.61 -17.64 -8.33
C GLU A 66 10.17 -16.49 -9.18
N LYS A 67 9.92 -16.47 -10.49
CA LYS A 67 10.38 -15.40 -11.39
C LYS A 67 9.69 -14.08 -11.07
N VAL A 68 8.38 -14.11 -10.81
CA VAL A 68 7.61 -12.90 -10.45
C VAL A 68 8.06 -12.36 -9.10
N ILE A 69 8.34 -13.24 -8.13
CA ILE A 69 8.89 -12.85 -6.84
C ILE A 69 10.27 -12.19 -7.02
N GLU A 70 11.12 -12.76 -7.86
CA GLU A 70 12.46 -12.24 -8.12
C GLU A 70 12.43 -10.90 -8.86
N GLU A 71 11.56 -10.75 -9.86
CA GLU A 71 11.30 -9.48 -10.54
C GLU A 71 10.81 -8.40 -9.55
N ALA A 72 9.88 -8.75 -8.67
CA ALA A 72 9.39 -7.83 -7.64
C ALA A 72 10.49 -7.43 -6.64
N MET A 73 11.32 -8.37 -6.20
CA MET A 73 12.47 -8.06 -5.34
C MET A 73 13.49 -7.18 -6.04
N ASN A 74 13.76 -7.44 -7.32
CA ASN A 74 14.66 -6.63 -8.14
C ASN A 74 14.11 -5.22 -8.39
N HIS A 75 12.80 -5.08 -8.57
CA HIS A 75 12.14 -3.78 -8.72
C HIS A 75 12.37 -2.88 -7.50
N TRP A 76 12.28 -3.43 -6.29
CA TRP A 76 12.50 -2.68 -5.04
C TRP A 76 13.97 -2.60 -4.60
N LYS A 77 14.91 -3.12 -5.40
CA LYS A 77 16.32 -3.20 -5.01
C LYS A 77 16.94 -1.82 -4.87
N GLY A 78 17.56 -1.56 -3.71
CA GLY A 78 18.18 -0.27 -3.41
C GLY A 78 17.18 0.82 -3.00
N TYR A 79 15.90 0.48 -2.89
CA TYR A 79 14.87 1.42 -2.48
C TYR A 79 14.87 1.56 -0.95
N ARG A 80 14.62 2.77 -0.47
CA ARG A 80 14.33 3.06 0.94
C ARG A 80 12.99 3.75 1.02
N PHE A 81 12.20 3.42 2.03
CA PHE A 81 10.84 3.88 2.15
C PHE A 81 10.63 4.61 3.47
N LYS A 82 9.74 5.61 3.44
CA LYS A 82 9.30 6.35 4.62
C LYS A 82 7.79 6.38 4.71
N ALA A 83 7.27 5.89 5.84
CA ALA A 83 5.85 6.02 6.15
C ALA A 83 5.45 7.49 6.29
N ARG A 84 4.33 7.88 5.67
CA ARG A 84 3.79 9.25 5.71
C ARG A 84 2.49 9.35 6.49
N LYS A 85 1.49 8.56 6.12
CA LYS A 85 0.17 8.51 6.78
C LYS A 85 -0.34 7.09 6.78
N ALA A 86 -1.11 6.72 7.79
CA ALA A 86 -1.75 5.43 7.85
C ALA A 86 -3.01 5.50 8.73
N ALA A 87 -4.06 4.80 8.33
CA ALA A 87 -5.30 4.66 9.06
C ALA A 87 -5.94 3.31 8.76
N PHE A 88 -6.82 2.84 9.64
CA PHE A 88 -7.68 1.72 9.31
C PHE A 88 -8.63 2.09 8.16
N SER A 89 -8.94 1.10 7.32
CA SER A 89 -9.97 1.25 6.30
C SER A 89 -11.35 1.44 6.95
N VAL A 90 -12.22 2.24 6.32
CA VAL A 90 -13.56 2.51 6.86
C VAL A 90 -14.31 1.19 7.02
N GLY A 91 -14.81 0.94 8.24
CA GLY A 91 -15.62 -0.23 8.54
C GLY A 91 -14.84 -1.51 8.83
N THR A 92 -13.50 -1.48 8.91
CA THR A 92 -12.71 -2.67 9.26
C THR A 92 -11.37 -2.37 9.92
N ILE A 93 -10.99 -3.19 10.91
CA ILE A 93 -9.67 -3.19 11.55
C ILE A 93 -8.70 -4.19 10.92
N ASN A 94 -9.10 -4.89 9.86
CA ASN A 94 -8.29 -5.90 9.18
C ASN A 94 -7.56 -5.36 7.96
N GLN A 95 -7.72 -4.06 7.68
CA GLN A 95 -7.08 -3.39 6.56
C GLN A 95 -6.58 -2.03 7.02
N ILE A 96 -5.35 -1.72 6.64
CA ILE A 96 -4.75 -0.39 6.79
C ILE A 96 -4.57 0.19 5.40
N ILE A 97 -5.02 1.41 5.23
CA ILE A 97 -4.71 2.24 4.06
C ILE A 97 -3.64 3.22 4.52
N GLY A 98 -2.59 3.34 3.74
CA GLY A 98 -1.45 4.17 4.07
C GLY A 98 -0.87 4.89 2.88
N GLN A 99 0.15 5.66 3.19
CA GLN A 99 0.92 6.45 2.27
C GLN A 99 2.40 6.32 2.64
N TYR A 100 3.25 6.12 1.64
CA TYR A 100 4.69 6.06 1.79
C TYR A 100 5.37 6.98 0.78
N GLN A 101 6.65 7.22 0.99
CA GLN A 101 7.52 7.93 0.06
C GLN A 101 8.81 7.12 -0.13
N ILE A 102 9.41 7.23 -1.31
CA ILE A 102 10.70 6.62 -1.63
C ILE A 102 11.81 7.64 -1.32
N GLU A 103 12.78 7.25 -0.50
CA GLU A 103 13.94 8.09 -0.12
C GLU A 103 15.18 7.80 -0.99
N THR A 104 15.34 6.58 -1.50
CA THR A 104 16.39 6.15 -2.44
C THR A 104 15.76 5.17 -3.43
N PRO A 105 16.29 4.94 -4.65
CA PRO A 105 17.57 5.35 -5.21
C PRO A 105 17.38 6.50 -6.18
N LEU A 106 16.79 7.61 -5.74
CA LEU A 106 16.70 8.77 -6.59
C LEU A 106 17.89 9.70 -6.33
N LYS A 107 18.62 10.00 -7.42
CA LYS A 107 19.60 11.09 -7.47
C LYS A 107 18.93 12.48 -7.31
N GLU A 108 17.61 12.54 -7.37
CA GLU A 108 16.79 13.73 -7.13
C GLU A 108 15.72 13.44 -6.07
N LYS A 109 15.33 14.43 -5.29
CA LYS A 109 14.40 14.24 -4.17
C LYS A 109 12.99 13.95 -4.70
N ASP A 110 12.62 12.69 -4.84
CA ASP A 110 11.24 12.30 -5.15
C ASP A 110 10.34 12.64 -3.96
N ASN A 111 9.53 13.68 -4.11
CA ASN A 111 8.57 14.13 -3.12
C ASN A 111 7.18 13.51 -3.33
N SER A 112 7.05 12.53 -4.22
CA SER A 112 5.81 11.84 -4.49
C SER A 112 5.38 11.01 -3.28
N ILE A 113 4.07 10.95 -3.06
CA ILE A 113 3.45 10.16 -2.00
C ILE A 113 2.65 9.05 -2.66
N TYR A 114 3.05 7.81 -2.38
CA TYR A 114 2.49 6.61 -2.99
C TYR A 114 1.50 5.95 -2.04
N PRO A 115 0.34 5.47 -2.55
CA PRO A 115 -0.61 4.74 -1.74
C PRO A 115 -0.09 3.34 -1.43
N ILE A 116 -0.42 2.82 -0.25
CA ILE A 116 -0.12 1.45 0.16
C ILE A 116 -1.30 0.87 0.93
N THR A 117 -1.57 -0.41 0.71
CA THR A 117 -2.59 -1.15 1.43
C THR A 117 -1.97 -2.32 2.15
N LEU A 118 -2.23 -2.43 3.45
CA LEU A 118 -1.91 -3.61 4.24
C LEU A 118 -3.18 -4.34 4.65
N VAL A 119 -3.09 -5.66 4.71
CA VAL A 119 -4.15 -6.53 5.21
C VAL A 119 -3.60 -7.37 6.35
N ARG A 120 -4.47 -7.71 7.30
CA ARG A 120 -4.13 -8.63 8.38
C ARG A 120 -3.82 -9.99 7.78
N ASP A 121 -2.69 -10.57 8.18
CA ASP A 121 -2.23 -11.88 7.73
C ASP A 121 -1.49 -12.57 8.89
N SER A 122 -2.03 -13.70 9.37
CA SER A 122 -1.46 -14.45 10.48
C SER A 122 -0.16 -15.17 10.13
N LEU A 123 0.14 -15.34 8.84
CA LEU A 123 1.38 -15.96 8.35
C LEU A 123 2.51 -14.94 8.19
N SER A 124 2.18 -13.64 8.21
CA SER A 124 3.18 -12.58 8.25
C SER A 124 3.81 -12.49 9.64
N PRO A 125 5.16 -12.38 9.76
CA PRO A 125 5.86 -12.23 11.03
C PRO A 125 5.36 -11.05 11.89
N THR A 126 4.74 -10.06 11.24
CA THR A 126 4.27 -8.83 11.88
C THR A 126 2.75 -8.82 12.09
N GLY A 127 2.04 -9.87 11.66
CA GLY A 127 0.58 -9.93 11.62
C GLY A 127 -0.06 -9.14 10.47
N TRP A 128 0.75 -8.52 9.60
CA TRP A 128 0.30 -7.66 8.51
C TRP A 128 1.09 -7.94 7.23
N LYS A 129 0.40 -7.93 6.09
CA LYS A 129 1.00 -8.12 4.77
C LYS A 129 0.67 -6.95 3.88
N ILE A 130 1.66 -6.44 3.15
CA ILE A 130 1.49 -5.45 2.10
C ILE A 130 0.77 -6.13 0.93
N LYS A 131 -0.47 -5.72 0.68
CA LYS A 131 -1.29 -6.27 -0.40
C LYS A 131 -1.10 -5.52 -1.71
N ARG A 132 -0.78 -4.22 -1.63
CA ARG A 132 -0.60 -3.36 -2.80
C ARG A 132 0.28 -2.17 -2.45
N MET A 133 1.21 -1.86 -3.34
CA MET A 133 1.95 -0.59 -3.38
C MET A 133 1.67 0.07 -4.74
N GLY A 134 1.44 1.38 -4.72
CA GLY A 134 1.33 2.20 -5.92
C GLY A 134 2.66 2.83 -6.30
#